data_AF-A0AAV3R186-F1
#
_entry.id   AF-A0AAV3R186-F1
#
_cell.length_a   1.000
_cell.length_b   1.000
_cell.length_c   1.000
_cell.angle_alpha   90.00
_cell.angle_beta   90.00
_cell.angle_gamma   90.00
#
_symmetry.space_group_name_H-M   'P 1'
#
loop_
_entity.id
_entity.type
_entity.pdbx_description
1 polymer ?
#
loop_
_entity_poly.entity_id
_entity_poly.type
_entity_poly.pdbx_seq_one_letter_code
_entity_poly.pdbx_strand_id
1 'polypeptide(L)'
;MLFGTRVPPSSDTPFSTSSSGTSYPLTNFVSYDIFSSAHRGFLASITAGVDPRSYSQTLRGRGWFDAMKAEISALEINGTWSLVEIPKDKKALERSLYEAPPGFEQGKAG
;
A
#
# COMPACT_ATOMS: atom_id res chain seq x y z
N MET A 1 9.36 54.41 -6.46
CA MET A 1 8.86 54.48 -5.07
C MET A 1 7.46 53.87 -5.11
N LEU A 2 7.06 52.81 -4.40
CA LEU A 2 7.47 52.22 -3.12
C LEU A 2 7.20 50.71 -3.14
N PHE A 3 8.07 49.91 -2.53
CA PHE A 3 7.79 48.51 -2.20
C PHE A 3 6.98 48.47 -0.89
N GLY A 4 5.82 47.82 -0.89
CA GLY A 4 4.98 47.62 0.30
C GLY A 4 4.89 46.14 0.64
N THR A 5 5.74 45.68 1.55
CA THR A 5 5.61 44.38 2.22
C THR A 5 4.36 44.36 3.11
N ARG A 6 3.44 43.42 2.88
CA ARG A 6 2.46 43.01 3.90
C ARG A 6 2.52 41.50 4.09
N VAL A 7 3.18 41.12 5.18
CA VAL A 7 3.08 39.81 5.83
C VAL A 7 1.61 39.49 6.13
N PRO A 8 1.11 38.27 5.83
CA PRO A 8 -0.21 37.85 6.28
C PRO A 8 -0.17 37.56 7.80
N PRO A 9 -1.27 37.84 8.54
CA PRO A 9 -1.35 37.49 9.95
C PRO A 9 -1.43 35.97 10.10
N SER A 10 -0.52 35.40 10.88
CA SER A 10 -0.68 34.09 11.49
C SER A 10 -2.01 34.06 12.23
N SER A 11 -2.85 33.07 11.92
CA SER A 11 -3.96 32.68 12.77
C SER A 11 -3.87 31.18 12.93
N ASP A 12 -3.44 30.82 14.14
CA ASP A 12 -3.39 29.48 14.67
C ASP A 12 -4.69 28.72 14.40
N THR A 13 -4.58 27.57 13.76
CA THR A 13 -5.52 26.46 13.96
C THR A 13 -4.71 25.26 14.41
N PRO A 14 -4.88 24.78 15.66
CA PRO A 14 -4.14 23.66 16.17
C PRO A 14 -4.78 22.39 15.60
N PHE A 15 -4.27 21.88 14.48
CA PHE A 15 -4.47 20.47 14.17
C PHE A 15 -3.34 19.69 14.85
N SER A 16 -3.51 19.47 16.15
CA SER A 16 -2.69 18.54 16.91
C SER A 16 -2.80 17.16 16.26
N THR A 17 -1.83 16.81 15.42
CA THR A 17 -1.57 15.41 15.07
C THR A 17 -0.26 15.04 15.73
N SER A 18 -0.37 14.16 16.72
CA SER A 18 0.71 13.42 17.38
C SER A 18 2.00 13.34 16.56
N SER A 19 3.10 13.86 17.12
CA SER A 19 4.41 13.96 16.49
C SER A 19 4.99 12.59 16.15
N SER A 20 4.80 12.13 14.92
CA SER A 20 5.60 11.08 14.32
C SER A 20 6.84 11.69 13.67
N GLY A 21 7.91 11.83 14.45
CA GLY A 21 9.27 11.50 14.00
C GLY A 21 10.04 12.40 13.03
N THR A 22 9.60 13.61 12.67
CA THR A 22 10.43 14.50 11.81
C THR A 22 10.33 15.98 12.22
N SER A 23 11.47 16.67 12.35
CA SER A 23 11.52 18.10 12.70
C SER A 23 11.00 19.02 11.59
N TYR A 24 10.99 18.52 10.34
CA TYR A 24 10.52 19.26 9.16
C TYR A 24 9.64 18.35 8.30
N PRO A 25 8.35 18.23 8.64
CA PRO A 25 7.41 17.47 7.84
C PRO A 25 7.34 18.04 6.42
N LEU A 26 7.53 17.18 5.41
CA LEU A 26 7.42 17.58 4.00
C LEU A 26 6.07 18.21 3.66
N THR A 27 5.02 17.84 4.39
CA THR A 27 3.66 18.42 4.27
C THR A 27 3.62 19.93 4.45
N ASN A 28 4.61 20.53 5.15
CA ASN A 28 4.68 21.97 5.37
C ASN A 28 5.29 22.73 4.17
N PHE A 29 5.95 22.02 3.25
CA PHE A 29 6.67 22.63 2.13
C PHE A 29 6.20 22.12 0.76
N VAL A 30 5.47 21.01 0.70
CA VAL A 30 4.88 20.49 -0.53
C VAL A 30 3.46 21.05 -0.68
N SER A 31 3.25 21.90 -1.68
CA SER A 31 1.93 22.40 -2.08
C SER A 31 1.62 22.02 -3.52
N TYR A 32 0.35 21.73 -3.79
CA TYR A 32 -0.18 21.50 -5.13
C TYR A 32 -0.71 22.79 -5.80
N ASP A 33 -0.54 23.96 -5.18
CA ASP A 33 -1.19 25.20 -5.60
C ASP A 33 -0.70 25.76 -6.94
N ILE A 34 0.52 25.40 -7.34
CA ILE A 34 1.10 25.83 -8.61
C ILE A 34 0.59 25.02 -9.81
N PHE A 35 -0.07 23.88 -9.57
CA PHE A 35 -0.59 23.02 -10.63
C PHE A 35 -1.97 23.48 -11.09
N SER A 36 -2.24 23.33 -12.39
CA SER A 36 -3.57 23.51 -12.97
C SER A 36 -4.58 22.51 -12.36
N SER A 37 -5.87 22.84 -12.42
CA SER A 37 -6.94 21.96 -11.91
C SER A 37 -6.88 20.56 -12.51
N ALA A 38 -6.60 20.44 -13.81
CA ALA A 38 -6.44 19.15 -14.49
C ALA A 38 -5.26 18.34 -13.92
N HIS A 39 -4.11 18.97 -13.71
CA HIS A 39 -2.95 18.30 -13.13
C HIS A 39 -3.19 17.89 -11.67
N ARG A 40 -3.87 18.73 -10.87
CA ARG A 40 -4.26 18.34 -9.50
C ARG A 40 -5.20 17.14 -9.50
N GLY A 41 -6.17 17.11 -10.41
CA GLY A 41 -7.08 15.96 -10.58
C GLY A 41 -6.33 14.68 -10.93
N PHE A 42 -5.36 14.76 -11.84
CA PHE A 42 -4.50 13.64 -12.19
C PHE A 42 -3.66 13.16 -10.98
N LEU A 43 -2.98 14.06 -10.28
CA LEU A 43 -2.20 13.72 -9.09
C LEU A 43 -3.07 13.08 -7.99
N ALA A 44 -4.25 13.66 -7.75
CA ALA A 44 -5.21 13.10 -6.79
C ALA A 44 -5.63 11.68 -7.18
N SER A 45 -5.84 11.40 -8.47
CA SER A 45 -6.19 10.06 -8.95
C SER A 45 -5.08 9.03 -8.69
N ILE A 46 -3.81 9.44 -8.80
CA ILE A 46 -2.65 8.59 -8.50
C ILE A 46 -2.56 8.34 -7.00
N THR A 47 -2.65 9.39 -6.17
CA THR A 47 -2.45 9.30 -4.73
C THR A 47 -3.69 8.82 -3.96
N ALA A 48 -4.84 8.70 -4.63
CA ALA A 48 -6.08 8.22 -4.01
C ALA A 48 -6.02 6.72 -3.63
N GLY A 49 -5.05 5.98 -4.17
CA GLY A 49 -4.82 4.59 -3.79
C GLY A 49 -4.51 4.46 -2.30
N VAL A 50 -5.28 3.62 -1.60
CA VAL A 50 -4.97 3.23 -0.22
C VAL A 50 -4.21 1.92 -0.26
N ASP A 51 -3.00 1.92 0.29
CA ASP A 51 -2.24 0.69 0.45
C ASP A 51 -2.97 -0.25 1.42
N PRO A 52 -3.23 -1.51 1.03
CA PRO A 52 -3.91 -2.45 1.88
C PRO A 52 -3.04 -2.77 3.10
N ARG A 53 -3.63 -2.68 4.29
CA ARG A 53 -2.92 -2.96 5.56
C ARG A 53 -3.06 -4.41 6.04
N SER A 54 -3.87 -5.21 5.34
CA SER A 54 -4.10 -6.62 5.65
C SER A 54 -4.26 -7.44 4.38
N TYR A 55 -3.92 -8.73 4.46
CA TYR A 55 -4.12 -9.66 3.36
C TYR A 55 -5.58 -9.69 2.86
N SER A 56 -6.55 -9.67 3.79
CA SER A 56 -7.97 -9.59 3.47
C SER A 56 -8.37 -8.30 2.75
N GLN A 57 -7.68 -7.17 2.99
CA GLN A 57 -7.86 -5.95 2.20
C GLN A 57 -7.29 -6.11 0.79
N THR A 58 -6.09 -6.69 0.68
CA THR A 58 -5.42 -6.94 -0.60
C THR A 58 -6.27 -7.80 -1.52
N LEU A 59 -6.92 -8.85 -1.00
CA LEU A 59 -7.81 -9.72 -1.78
C LEU A 59 -9.06 -9.03 -2.33
N ARG A 60 -9.49 -7.90 -1.76
CA ARG A 60 -10.63 -7.13 -2.28
C ARG A 60 -10.26 -6.27 -3.49
N GLY A 61 -8.97 -5.99 -3.68
CA GLY A 61 -8.46 -5.25 -4.82
C GLY A 61 -8.16 -6.17 -6.01
N ARG A 62 -8.90 -6.01 -7.11
CA ARG A 62 -8.68 -6.81 -8.34
C ARG A 62 -7.22 -6.79 -8.81
N GLY A 63 -6.59 -5.61 -8.86
CA GLY A 63 -5.20 -5.48 -9.32
C GLY A 63 -4.19 -6.25 -8.47
N TRP A 64 -4.37 -6.27 -7.14
CA TRP A 64 -3.49 -7.01 -6.24
C TRP A 64 -3.68 -8.52 -6.37
N PHE A 65 -4.91 -8.98 -6.53
CA PHE A 65 -5.22 -10.39 -6.74
C PHE A 65 -4.63 -10.91 -8.05
N ASP A 66 -4.77 -10.14 -9.13
CA ASP A 66 -4.21 -10.51 -10.44
C ASP A 66 -2.67 -10.53 -10.39
N ALA A 67 -2.04 -9.56 -9.70
CA ALA A 67 -0.60 -9.54 -9.48
C ALA A 67 -0.12 -10.76 -8.67
N MET A 68 -0.85 -11.14 -7.62
CA MET A 68 -0.52 -12.31 -6.80
C MET A 68 -0.60 -13.62 -7.60
N LYS A 69 -1.60 -13.75 -8.48
CA LYS A 69 -1.70 -14.88 -9.41
C LYS A 69 -0.53 -14.93 -10.39
N ALA A 70 -0.16 -13.77 -10.96
CA ALA A 70 0.95 -13.68 -11.89
C ALA A 70 2.28 -14.07 -11.21
N GLU A 71 2.49 -13.63 -9.96
CA GLU A 71 3.68 -14.00 -9.18
C GLU A 71 3.72 -15.51 -8.91
N ILE A 72 2.63 -16.11 -8.41
CA ILE A 72 2.57 -17.56 -8.15
C ILE A 72 2.88 -18.34 -9.42
N SER A 73 2.29 -17.97 -10.55
CA SER A 73 2.56 -18.60 -11.84
C SER A 73 4.03 -18.44 -12.27
N ALA A 74 4.63 -17.27 -12.07
CA ALA A 74 6.04 -17.05 -12.38
C ALA A 74 6.97 -17.91 -11.50
N LEU A 75 6.63 -18.08 -10.22
CA LEU A 75 7.38 -18.93 -9.29
C LEU A 75 7.33 -20.41 -9.68
N GLU A 76 6.17 -20.88 -10.14
CA GLU A 76 5.98 -22.24 -10.65
C GLU A 76 6.79 -22.47 -11.94
N ILE A 77 6.71 -21.53 -12.90
CA ILE A 77 7.45 -21.61 -14.17
C ILE A 77 8.96 -21.61 -13.95
N ASN A 78 9.43 -20.78 -13.04
CA ASN A 78 10.86 -20.66 -12.74
C ASN A 78 11.39 -21.82 -11.88
N GLY A 79 10.50 -22.67 -11.34
CA GLY A 79 10.87 -23.77 -10.44
C GLY A 79 11.56 -23.29 -9.16
N THR A 80 11.41 -22.02 -8.79
CA THR A 80 12.07 -21.41 -7.63
C THR A 80 11.30 -21.64 -6.33
N TRP A 81 10.06 -22.15 -6.42
CA TRP A 81 9.22 -22.47 -5.27
C TRP A 81 8.66 -23.88 -5.37
N SER A 82 8.59 -24.56 -4.23
CA SER A 82 7.87 -25.81 -4.06
C SER A 82 7.01 -25.71 -2.81
N LEU A 83 5.78 -26.21 -2.89
CA LEU A 83 4.91 -26.31 -1.72
C LEU A 83 5.38 -27.51 -0.88
N VAL A 84 5.77 -27.25 0.36
CA VAL A 84 6.25 -28.29 1.27
C VAL A 84 5.30 -28.38 2.46
N GLU A 85 5.00 -29.61 2.88
CA GLU A 85 4.26 -29.81 4.12
C GLU A 85 5.04 -29.25 5.31
N ILE A 86 4.31 -28.65 6.23
CA ILE A 86 4.90 -28.10 7.44
C ILE A 86 5.43 -29.26 8.27
N PRO A 87 6.73 -29.27 8.66
CA PRO A 87 7.27 -30.31 9.52
C PRO A 87 6.52 -30.36 10.85
N LYS A 88 6.33 -31.57 11.40
CA LYS A 88 5.51 -31.83 12.60
C LYS A 88 5.84 -30.94 13.81
N ASP A 89 7.10 -30.52 13.93
CA ASP A 89 7.58 -29.72 15.06
C ASP A 89 7.67 -28.22 14.75
N LYS A 90 7.12 -27.77 13.62
CA LYS A 90 7.13 -26.35 13.23
C LYS A 90 5.73 -25.77 13.23
N LYS A 91 5.63 -24.54 13.74
CA LYS A 91 4.42 -23.75 13.65
C LYS A 91 4.38 -23.08 12.28
N ALA A 92 3.28 -23.25 11.57
CA ALA A 92 2.97 -22.44 10.38
C ALA A 92 3.05 -20.95 10.72
N LEU A 93 3.65 -20.15 9.85
CA LEU A 93 3.31 -18.73 9.83
C LEU A 93 1.81 -18.65 9.49
N GLU A 94 1.08 -17.90 10.31
CA GLU A 94 -0.37 -17.92 10.49
C GLU A 94 -1.20 -18.53 9.33
N ARG A 95 -1.74 -19.73 9.54
CA ARG A 95 -2.62 -20.49 8.63
C ARG A 95 -4.10 -20.06 8.73
N SER A 96 -4.41 -18.86 9.24
CA SER A 96 -5.79 -18.55 9.65
C SER A 96 -6.69 -17.99 8.55
N LEU A 97 -6.18 -17.69 7.34
CA LEU A 97 -6.98 -17.03 6.28
C LEU A 97 -6.85 -17.63 4.87
N TYR A 98 -6.22 -18.79 4.69
CA TYR A 98 -6.18 -19.46 3.39
C TYR A 98 -7.32 -20.47 3.27
N GLU A 99 -8.45 -20.05 2.71
CA GLU A 99 -9.37 -20.99 2.07
C GLU A 99 -8.78 -21.32 0.69
N ALA A 100 -8.45 -22.58 0.44
CA ALA A 100 -7.89 -22.99 -0.83
C ALA A 100 -8.93 -22.73 -1.95
N PRO A 101 -8.55 -22.10 -3.07
CA PRO A 101 -9.48 -21.92 -4.17
C PRO A 101 -10.00 -23.28 -4.68
N PRO A 102 -11.27 -23.38 -5.09
CA PRO A 102 -11.85 -24.62 -5.58
C PRO A 102 -11.04 -25.13 -6.79
N GLY A 103 -10.49 -26.34 -6.68
CA GLY A 103 -9.62 -26.96 -7.69
C GLY A 103 -8.15 -27.13 -7.27
N PHE A 104 -7.75 -26.68 -6.08
CA PHE A 104 -6.40 -26.93 -5.56
C PHE A 104 -6.28 -28.37 -5.03
N GLU A 105 -5.98 -29.33 -5.90
CA GLU A 105 -5.65 -30.69 -5.49
C GLU A 105 -4.29 -30.69 -4.77
N GLN A 106 -4.30 -31.02 -3.49
CA GLN A 106 -3.07 -31.32 -2.77
C GLN A 106 -2.52 -32.63 -3.31
N GLY A 107 -1.37 -32.54 -4.00
CA GLY A 107 -0.66 -33.68 -4.52
C GLY A 107 -0.47 -34.73 -3.43
N LYS A 108 -1.10 -35.89 -3.62
CA LYS A 108 -0.95 -37.06 -2.78
C LYS A 108 0.49 -37.56 -2.93
N ALA A 109 1.33 -37.31 -1.92
CA ALA A 109 2.64 -37.94 -1.83
C ALA A 109 2.44 -39.46 -1.69
N GLY A 110 2.86 -40.20 -2.70
CA GLY A 110 3.05 -41.65 -2.68
C GLY A 110 4.48 -42.01 -2.35
#